data_AF-A0A853EGF7-F1
#
_entry.id   AF-A0A853EGF7-F1
#
_cell.length_a   1.000
_cell.length_b   1.000
_cell.length_c   1.000
_cell.angle_alpha   90.00
_cell.angle_beta   90.00
_cell.angle_gamma   90.00
#
_symmetry.space_group_name_H-M   'P 1'
#
loop_
_entity.id
_entity.type
_entity.pdbx_description
1 polymer ?
#
loop_
_entity_poly.entity_id
_entity_poly.type
_entity_poly.pdbx_seq_one_letter_code
_entity_poly.pdbx_strand_id
1 'polypeptide(L)' 'MNVTTLTVKDIEERRARILQTVESEEFKERQAEGALLAREERLLEELADLDYLQYGHVSAH' A
#
# COMPACT_ATOMS: atom_id res chain seq x y z
N MET A 1 8.35 4.86 20.85
CA MET A 1 8.18 4.62 19.40
C MET A 1 8.43 3.14 19.17
N ASN A 2 7.39 2.37 18.86
CA ASN A 2 7.57 0.96 18.54
C ASN A 2 7.99 0.91 17.07
N VAL A 3 9.30 0.82 16.82
CA VAL A 3 9.81 0.49 15.49
C VAL A 3 9.47 -0.99 15.29
N THR A 4 8.31 -1.26 14.72
CA THR A 4 7.95 -2.61 14.25
C THR A 4 8.81 -2.90 13.03
N THR A 5 9.84 -3.71 13.19
CA THR A 5 10.57 -4.30 12.07
C THR A 5 9.59 -5.23 11.34
N LEU A 6 9.01 -4.76 10.23
CA LEU A 6 8.25 -5.61 9.33
C LEU A 6 9.24 -6.51 8.59
N THR A 7 9.00 -7.81 8.59
CA THR A 7 9.76 -8.70 7.71
C THR A 7 9.35 -8.47 6.26
N VAL A 8 10.18 -8.87 5.29
CA VAL A 8 9.82 -8.83 3.86
C VAL A 8 8.48 -9.54 3.62
N LYS A 9 8.25 -10.68 4.29
CA LYS A 9 7.00 -11.42 4.23
C LYS A 9 5.81 -10.61 4.75
N ASP A 10 5.97 -9.88 5.85
CA ASP A 10 4.90 -9.03 6.39
C ASP A 10 4.56 -7.87 5.42
N ILE A 11 5.57 -7.30 4.77
CA ILE A 11 5.41 -6.26 3.74
C ILE A 11 4.63 -6.83 2.55
N GLU A 12 5.03 -8.00 2.04
CA GLU A 12 4.36 -8.67 0.92
C GLU A 12 2.90 -9.03 1.25
N GLU A 13 2.64 -9.60 2.43
CA GLU A 13 1.29 -9.92 2.87
C GLU A 13 0.43 -8.67 3.02
N ARG A 14 0.99 -7.58 3.58
CA ARG A 14 0.24 -6.33 3.72
C ARG A 14 -0.05 -5.72 2.35
N ARG A 15 0.93 -5.69 1.45
CA ARG A 15 0.80 -5.21 0.07
C ARG A 15 -0.31 -5.97 -0.67
N ALA A 16 -0.31 -7.31 -0.60
CA ALA A 16 -1.33 -8.13 -1.23
C ALA A 16 -2.75 -7.84 -0.70
N ARG A 17 -2.91 -7.60 0.61
CA ARG A 17 -4.21 -7.21 1.19
C ARG A 17 -4.69 -5.84 0.71
N ILE A 18 -3.78 -4.87 0.60
CA ILE A 18 -4.13 -3.54 0.10
C ILE A 18 -4.52 -3.63 -1.39
N LEU A 19 -3.75 -4.37 -2.19
CA LEU A 19 -4.03 -4.60 -3.60
C LEU A 19 -5.43 -5.16 -3.85
N GLN A 20 -5.88 -6.15 -3.07
CA GLN A 20 -7.25 -6.68 -3.18
C GLN A 20 -8.33 -5.60 -3.01
N THR A 21 -8.07 -4.55 -2.22
CA THR A 21 -9.02 -3.46 -2.03
C THR A 21 -8.96 -2.48 -3.20
N VAL A 22 -7.75 -2.00 -3.56
CA VAL A 22 -7.58 -0.95 -4.58
C VAL A 22 -7.79 -1.46 -6.01
N GLU A 23 -7.70 -2.78 -6.23
CA GLU A 23 -7.96 -3.40 -7.53
C GLU A 23 -9.45 -3.65 -7.79
N SER A 24 -10.31 -3.51 -6.77
CA SER A 24 -11.76 -3.66 -6.92
C SER A 24 -12.35 -2.61 -7.87
N GLU A 25 -13.40 -2.97 -8.60
CA GLU A 25 -14.08 -2.06 -9.54
C GLU A 25 -14.65 -0.83 -8.82
N GLU A 26 -15.29 -1.04 -7.67
CA GLU A 26 -15.86 0.03 -6.86
C GLU A 26 -14.81 1.08 -6.43
N PHE A 27 -13.60 0.63 -6.07
CA PHE A 27 -12.50 1.51 -5.74
C PHE A 27 -12.03 2.29 -6.97
N LYS A 28 -11.87 1.61 -8.10
CA LYS A 28 -11.42 2.24 -9.36
C LYS A 28 -12.41 3.27 -9.88
N GLU A 29 -13.71 3.00 -9.77
CA GLU A 29 -14.78 3.95 -10.09
C GLU A 29 -14.67 5.19 -9.21
N ARG A 30 -14.58 5.03 -7.88
CA ARG A 30 -14.36 6.16 -6.96
C ARG A 30 -13.08 6.93 -7.26
N GLN A 31 -12.00 6.22 -7.60
CA GLN A 31 -10.73 6.85 -7.95
C GLN A 31 -10.86 7.68 -9.23
N ALA A 32 -11.53 7.16 -10.25
CA ALA A 32 -11.77 7.87 -11.51
C ALA A 32 -12.66 9.11 -11.32
N GLU A 33 -13.62 9.04 -10.40
CA GLU A 33 -14.50 10.16 -10.05
C GLU A 33 -13.87 11.16 -9.06
N GLY A 34 -12.68 10.86 -8.52
CA GLY A 34 -12.04 11.68 -7.47
C GLY A 34 -12.80 11.66 -6.13
N ALA A 35 -13.54 10.58 -5.88
CA ALA A 35 -14.45 10.41 -4.74
C ALA A 35 -13.94 9.37 -3.72
N LEU A 36 -12.62 9.18 -3.63
CA LEU A 36 -12.03 8.27 -2.65
C LEU A 36 -12.36 8.71 -1.21
N LEU A 37 -12.62 7.72 -0.37
CA LEU A 37 -12.73 7.95 1.06
C LEU A 37 -11.34 8.23 1.64
N ALA A 38 -11.25 9.02 2.71
CA ALA A 38 -9.97 9.29 3.40
C ALA A 38 -9.22 8.00 3.82
N ARG A 39 -9.95 6.91 4.09
CA ARG A 39 -9.34 5.60 4.37
C ARG A 39 -8.71 4.97 3.12
N GLU A 40 -9.32 5.15 1.96
CA GLU A 40 -8.85 4.65 0.67
C GLU A 40 -7.61 5.41 0.19
N GLU A 41 -7.59 6.73 0.38
CA GLU A 41 -6.39 7.55 0.14
C GLU A 41 -5.20 7.04 0.97
N ARG A 42 -5.42 6.78 2.27
CA ARG A 42 -4.38 6.20 3.14
C ARG A 42 -3.92 4.81 2.70
N LEU A 43 -4.78 4.01 2.05
CA LEU A 43 -4.35 2.72 1.51
C LEU A 43 -3.38 2.91 0.32
N LEU A 44 -3.58 3.94 -0.49
CA LEU A 44 -2.66 4.26 -1.60
C LEU A 44 -1.33 4.81 -1.07
N GLU A 45 -1.37 5.69 -0.07
CA GLU A 45 -0.17 6.18 0.62
C GLU A 45 0.63 5.03 1.23
N GLU A 46 -0.04 4.14 1.98
CA GLU A 46 0.59 2.97 2.59
C GLU A 46 1.16 2.02 1.53
N LEU A 47 0.46 1.82 0.40
CA LEU A 47 0.96 1.00 -0.69
C LEU A 47 2.26 1.57 -1.28
N ALA A 48 2.34 2.89 -1.46
CA ALA A 48 3.54 3.57 -1.93
C ALA A 48 4.71 3.44 -0.93
N ASP A 49 4.44 3.55 0.37
CA ASP A 49 5.44 3.34 1.42
C ASP A 49 5.95 1.89 1.41
N LEU A 50 5.06 0.91 1.25
CA LEU A 50 5.44 -0.50 1.17
C LEU A 50 6.28 -0.81 -0.08
N ASP A 51 5.92 -0.25 -1.24
CA ASP A 51 6.73 -0.34 -2.45
C ASP A 51 8.12 0.29 -2.23
N TYR A 52 8.19 1.45 -1.57
CA TYR A 52 9.47 2.08 -1.21
C TYR A 52 10.30 1.20 -0.28
N LEU A 53 9.69 0.58 0.73
CA LEU A 53 10.40 -0.34 1.64
C LEU A 53 10.89 -1.59 0.91
N GLN A 54 10.13 -2.09 -0.08
CA GLN A 54 10.49 -3.26 -0.87
C GLN A 54 11.63 -2.98 -1.86
N TYR A 55 11.60 -1.86 -2.58
CA TYR A 55 12.61 -1.51 -3.60
C TYR A 55 13.78 -0.67 -3.08
N GLY A 56 13.55 0.12 -2.03
CA GLY A 56 14.57 0.94 -1.36
C GLY A 56 15.62 0.09 -0.63
N HIS A 57 15.27 -1.13 -0.21
CA HIS A 57 16.24 -2.08 0.33
C HIS A 57 17.21 -2.61 -0.75
N VAL A 58 16.78 -2.67 -2.01
CA VAL A 58 17.57 -3.22 -3.14
C VAL A 58 18.56 -2.20 -3.70
N SER A 59 18.29 -0.90 -3.59
CA SER A 59 19.19 0.16 -4.10
C SER A 59 20.29 0.60 -3.11
N ALA A 60 20.30 0.05 -1.89
CA ALA A 60 21.35 0.28 -0.90
C ALA A 60 22.34 -0.89 -0.87
N HIS A 61 22.97 -1.19 -2.01
CA HIS A 61 24.12 -2.10 -2.10
C HIS A 61 25.12 -1.62 -3.15
#